data_AF-A0A2E7UL12-F1
#
_entry.id   AF-A0A2E7UL12-F1
#
_cell.length_a   1.000
_cell.length_b   1.000
_cell.length_c   1.000
_cell.angle_alpha   90.00
_cell.angle_beta   90.00
_cell.angle_gamma   90.00
#
_symmetry.space_group_name_H-M   'P 1'
#
loop_
_entity.id
_entity.type
_entity.pdbx_description
1 polymer ?
#
loop_
_entity_poly.entity_id
_entity_poly.type
_entity_poly.pdbx_seq_one_letter_code
_entity_poly.pdbx_strand_id
1 'polypeptide(L)'
;MKDKILVWSDAELKQFAIVKYLQEKYDADYFAIYDLNHHLKKSFENQKHVNFKKIWYYWDYHMAPLTKPDLQYLINFEKKYDIDLGVLVYGERLFYKYNIFYKFKGHEILNILERDCKFFEEVLDEIKPDFLIIKVTDFHRSHLLAEICKAKEIKVLTTMPTRFGYMATIGSDLQKKDDTWNTHIENENNFSSFLELRKYLEKYNRHKQLSLIKSGGLDYSIWKKIAPSIKWMLKTFDREYRLGYDHFG
;
A
#
# COMPACT_ATOMS: atom_id res chain seq x y z
N MET A 1 -19.64 -2.97 -18.68
CA MET A 1 -18.18 -3.16 -18.86
C MET A 1 -17.69 -4.12 -17.79
N LYS A 2 -16.45 -4.63 -17.88
CA LYS A 2 -15.82 -5.25 -16.72
C LYS A 2 -15.34 -4.14 -15.78
N ASP A 3 -15.45 -4.37 -14.48
CA ASP A 3 -14.92 -3.47 -13.46
C ASP A 3 -13.40 -3.42 -13.57
N LYS A 4 -12.82 -2.27 -13.25
CA LYS A 4 -11.39 -2.01 -13.26
C LYS A 4 -10.87 -1.90 -11.83
N ILE A 5 -9.94 -2.77 -11.49
CA ILE A 5 -9.40 -2.88 -10.13
C ILE A 5 -7.92 -2.46 -10.15
N LEU A 6 -7.63 -1.32 -9.55
CA LEU A 6 -6.27 -0.88 -9.27
C LEU A 6 -5.78 -1.50 -7.96
N VAL A 7 -4.53 -1.95 -7.94
CA VAL A 7 -3.92 -2.62 -6.78
C VAL A 7 -2.65 -1.89 -6.40
N TRP A 8 -2.58 -1.41 -5.15
CA TRP A 8 -1.31 -1.00 -4.56
C TRP A 8 -0.64 -2.21 -3.93
N SER A 9 0.55 -2.58 -4.42
CA SER A 9 1.31 -3.72 -3.90
C SER A 9 2.70 -3.28 -3.46
N ASP A 10 2.98 -3.44 -2.18
CA ASP A 10 4.30 -3.22 -1.58
C ASP A 10 5.06 -4.54 -1.35
N ALA A 11 6.19 -4.46 -0.64
CA ALA A 11 7.02 -5.62 -0.32
C ALA A 11 6.38 -6.64 0.64
N GLU A 12 5.23 -6.36 1.27
CA GLU A 12 4.48 -7.36 2.04
C GLU A 12 3.68 -8.32 1.13
N LEU A 13 3.41 -7.90 -0.12
CA LEU A 13 2.73 -8.68 -1.17
C LEU A 13 1.32 -9.20 -0.79
N LYS A 14 0.70 -8.69 0.28
CA LYS A 14 -0.62 -9.11 0.75
C LYS A 14 -1.70 -8.84 -0.31
N GLN A 15 -1.71 -7.64 -0.87
CA GLN A 15 -2.66 -7.20 -1.90
C GLN A 15 -2.47 -7.99 -3.20
N PHE A 16 -1.22 -8.21 -3.62
CA PHE A 16 -0.89 -9.11 -4.73
C PHE A 16 -1.42 -10.53 -4.52
N ALA A 17 -1.23 -11.11 -3.33
CA ALA A 17 -1.73 -12.43 -2.98
C ALA A 17 -3.27 -12.50 -2.95
N ILE A 18 -3.95 -11.45 -2.46
CA ILE A 18 -5.41 -11.33 -2.52
C ILE A 18 -5.89 -11.35 -3.97
N VAL A 19 -5.28 -10.53 -4.82
CA VAL A 19 -5.71 -10.36 -6.22
C VAL A 19 -5.45 -11.62 -7.05
N LYS A 20 -4.38 -12.36 -6.75
CA LYS A 20 -4.13 -13.70 -7.32
C LYS A 20 -5.32 -14.65 -7.15
N TYR A 21 -5.96 -14.67 -5.98
CA TYR A 21 -7.14 -15.50 -5.74
C TYR A 21 -8.46 -14.82 -6.14
N LEU A 22 -8.47 -13.48 -6.29
CA LEU A 22 -9.66 -12.73 -6.70
C LEU A 22 -9.94 -12.91 -8.20
N GLN A 23 -8.93 -12.84 -9.07
CA GLN A 23 -9.07 -13.04 -10.53
C GLN A 23 -9.59 -14.45 -10.90
N GLU A 24 -9.44 -15.43 -10.00
CA GLU A 24 -9.96 -16.80 -10.17
C GLU A 24 -11.48 -16.87 -9.91
N LYS A 25 -12.05 -15.83 -9.27
CA LYS A 25 -13.42 -15.79 -8.76
C LYS A 25 -14.25 -14.61 -9.29
N TYR A 26 -13.59 -13.59 -9.84
CA TYR A 26 -14.20 -12.35 -10.28
C TYR A 26 -13.60 -11.92 -11.61
N ASP A 27 -14.46 -11.67 -12.60
CA ASP A 27 -14.02 -11.31 -13.95
C ASP A 27 -13.89 -9.79 -14.12
N ALA A 28 -12.69 -9.28 -13.85
CA ALA A 28 -12.36 -7.86 -13.85
C ALA A 28 -11.07 -7.55 -14.61
N ASP A 29 -10.88 -6.27 -14.93
CA ASP A 29 -9.67 -5.73 -15.51
C ASP A 29 -8.70 -5.30 -14.40
N TYR A 30 -7.62 -6.05 -14.19
CA TYR A 30 -6.66 -5.80 -13.10
C TYR A 30 -5.50 -4.91 -13.51
N PHE A 31 -5.12 -3.99 -12.63
CA PHE A 31 -4.03 -3.03 -12.80
C PHE A 31 -3.20 -2.94 -11.51
N ALA A 32 -1.90 -2.63 -11.59
CA ALA A 32 -1.04 -2.55 -10.40
C ALA A 32 -0.12 -1.33 -10.37
N ILE A 33 -0.02 -0.68 -9.21
CA ILE A 33 1.12 0.14 -8.83
C ILE A 33 1.99 -0.68 -7.87
N TYR A 34 3.23 -0.93 -8.25
CA TYR A 34 4.22 -1.55 -7.38
C TYR A 34 5.03 -0.50 -6.61
N ASP A 35 4.90 -0.52 -5.30
CA ASP A 35 5.81 0.13 -4.35
C ASP A 35 6.93 -0.85 -3.97
N LEU A 36 7.78 -1.11 -4.94
CA LEU A 36 8.88 -2.07 -4.85
C LEU A 36 10.20 -1.44 -5.29
N ASN A 37 11.22 -1.57 -4.45
CA ASN A 37 12.60 -1.24 -4.79
C ASN A 37 13.02 -1.94 -6.11
N HIS A 38 13.90 -1.31 -6.90
CA HIS A 38 14.32 -1.78 -8.24
C HIS A 38 14.92 -3.20 -8.26
N HIS A 39 15.48 -3.67 -7.14
CA HIS A 39 15.92 -5.06 -7.00
C HIS A 39 14.76 -6.06 -7.01
N LEU A 40 13.62 -5.69 -6.42
CA LEU A 40 12.41 -6.50 -6.43
C LEU A 40 11.65 -6.36 -7.76
N LYS A 41 11.60 -5.15 -8.36
CA LYS A 41 10.96 -4.87 -9.66
C LYS A 41 11.24 -5.95 -10.71
N LYS A 42 12.50 -6.34 -10.89
CA LYS A 42 12.95 -7.39 -11.84
C LYS A 42 12.27 -8.75 -11.67
N SER A 43 11.82 -9.06 -10.45
CA SER A 43 11.08 -10.31 -10.15
C SER A 43 9.59 -10.22 -10.50
N PHE A 44 9.05 -9.00 -10.60
CA PHE A 44 7.65 -8.72 -10.91
C PHE A 44 7.41 -8.30 -12.37
N GLU A 45 8.45 -7.86 -13.10
CA GLU A 45 8.38 -7.64 -14.56
C GLU A 45 7.95 -8.90 -15.34
N ASN A 46 8.34 -10.08 -14.86
CA ASN A 46 8.11 -11.37 -15.55
C ASN A 46 7.19 -12.33 -14.75
N GLN A 47 6.47 -11.83 -13.75
CA GLN A 47 5.57 -12.66 -12.94
C GLN A 47 4.36 -13.14 -13.77
N LYS A 48 3.90 -14.37 -13.51
CA LYS A 48 2.76 -15.00 -14.22
C LYS A 48 1.65 -15.47 -13.28
N HIS A 49 1.59 -14.88 -12.07
CA HIS A 49 0.60 -15.26 -11.06
C HIS A 49 -0.64 -14.38 -11.11
N VAL A 50 -0.51 -13.12 -11.53
CA VAL A 50 -1.64 -12.18 -11.69
C VAL A 50 -1.61 -11.57 -13.08
N ASN A 51 -2.73 -11.62 -13.79
CA ASN A 51 -2.84 -11.13 -15.16
C ASN A 51 -3.18 -9.63 -15.19
N PHE A 52 -2.24 -8.79 -14.74
CA PHE A 52 -2.38 -7.34 -14.83
C PHE A 52 -2.32 -6.86 -16.28
N LYS A 53 -3.27 -6.02 -16.70
CA LYS A 53 -3.28 -5.39 -18.03
C LYS A 53 -2.20 -4.33 -18.21
N LYS A 54 -1.92 -3.57 -17.14
CA LYS A 54 -0.82 -2.61 -17.06
C LYS A 54 -0.30 -2.52 -15.63
N ILE A 55 0.99 -2.26 -15.52
CA ILE A 55 1.75 -2.18 -14.27
C ILE A 55 2.56 -0.90 -14.32
N TRP A 56 2.55 -0.12 -13.24
CA TRP A 56 3.46 1.00 -13.01
C TRP A 56 4.35 0.71 -11.81
N TYR A 57 5.58 1.20 -11.84
CA TYR A 57 6.50 1.11 -10.72
C TYR A 57 6.65 2.50 -10.13
N TYR A 58 6.15 2.70 -8.90
CA TYR A 58 6.13 4.01 -8.22
C TYR A 58 7.52 4.66 -8.27
N TRP A 59 8.54 3.89 -7.94
CA TRP A 59 9.92 4.37 -7.83
C TRP A 59 10.53 4.92 -9.11
N ASP A 60 10.10 4.47 -10.30
CA ASP A 60 10.61 4.96 -11.58
C ASP A 60 10.41 6.48 -11.72
N TYR A 61 9.29 7.00 -11.19
CA TYR A 61 8.93 8.42 -11.23
C TYR A 61 9.78 9.28 -10.27
N HIS A 62 10.51 8.65 -9.33
CA HIS A 62 11.32 9.32 -8.31
C HIS A 62 12.85 9.20 -8.51
N MET A 63 13.31 8.49 -9.56
CA MET A 63 14.76 8.29 -9.82
C MET A 63 15.50 9.53 -10.37
N ALA A 64 14.82 10.46 -11.02
CA ALA A 64 15.45 11.68 -11.53
C ALA A 64 15.78 12.67 -10.40
N PRO A 65 16.85 13.49 -10.49
CA PRO A 65 17.22 14.49 -9.48
C PRO A 65 16.06 15.41 -9.11
N LEU A 66 16.01 15.86 -7.85
CA LEU A 66 14.99 16.81 -7.39
C LEU A 66 15.21 18.18 -8.04
N THR A 67 14.13 18.80 -8.49
CA THR A 67 14.12 20.09 -9.18
C THR A 67 13.31 21.13 -8.39
N LYS A 68 13.24 22.37 -8.89
CA LYS A 68 12.33 23.38 -8.34
C LYS A 68 10.87 22.94 -8.59
N PRO A 69 10.01 22.90 -7.57
CA PRO A 69 8.62 22.47 -7.73
C PRO A 69 7.73 23.54 -8.36
N ASP A 70 6.65 23.08 -9.00
CA ASP A 70 5.54 23.91 -9.46
C ASP A 70 4.52 24.14 -8.33
N LEU A 71 4.67 25.26 -7.62
CA LEU A 71 3.78 25.66 -6.54
C LEU A 71 2.35 25.94 -7.01
N GLN A 72 2.15 26.37 -8.25
CA GLN A 72 0.82 26.69 -8.77
C GLN A 72 0.04 25.42 -9.10
N TYR A 73 0.73 24.39 -9.62
CA TYR A 73 0.18 23.05 -9.77
C TYR A 73 -0.24 22.48 -8.40
N LEU A 74 0.64 22.53 -7.39
CA LEU A 74 0.34 22.00 -6.06
C LEU A 74 -0.87 22.68 -5.41
N ILE A 75 -0.94 24.02 -5.42
CA ILE A 75 -2.10 24.78 -4.91
C ILE A 75 -3.40 24.42 -5.65
N ASN A 76 -3.33 24.11 -6.94
CA ASN A 76 -4.50 23.71 -7.72
C ASN A 76 -4.89 22.25 -7.44
N PHE A 77 -3.91 21.37 -7.18
CA PHE A 77 -4.12 19.99 -6.79
C PHE A 77 -4.84 19.89 -5.44
N GLU A 78 -4.37 20.62 -4.41
CA GLU A 78 -5.01 20.67 -3.09
C GLU A 78 -6.49 21.06 -3.19
N LYS A 79 -6.80 22.10 -3.97
CA LYS A 79 -8.18 22.55 -4.24
C LYS A 79 -9.01 21.58 -5.07
N LYS A 80 -8.39 20.81 -5.97
CA LYS A 80 -9.08 19.86 -6.87
C LYS A 80 -9.56 18.63 -6.12
N TYR A 81 -8.82 18.19 -5.09
CA TYR A 81 -9.10 16.96 -4.35
C TYR A 81 -9.48 17.17 -2.87
N ASP A 82 -9.46 18.41 -2.37
CA ASP A 82 -9.66 18.77 -0.96
C ASP A 82 -8.67 18.06 -0.01
N ILE A 83 -7.38 18.07 -0.41
CA ILE A 83 -6.27 17.42 0.31
C ILE A 83 -5.31 18.50 0.82
N ASP A 84 -4.92 18.42 2.10
CA ASP A 84 -3.83 19.21 2.68
C ASP A 84 -2.51 18.44 2.58
N LEU A 85 -1.61 18.88 1.69
CA LEU A 85 -0.30 18.25 1.50
C LEU A 85 0.65 18.52 2.68
N GLY A 86 0.46 19.62 3.42
CA GLY A 86 1.22 19.96 4.61
C GLY A 86 1.01 18.96 5.75
N VAL A 87 -0.21 18.47 5.94
CA VAL A 87 -0.53 17.38 6.88
C VAL A 87 0.19 16.10 6.50
N LEU A 88 0.28 15.77 5.20
CA LEU A 88 1.04 14.60 4.73
C LEU A 88 2.54 14.71 5.06
N VAL A 89 3.13 15.89 4.84
CA VAL A 89 4.53 16.16 5.19
C VAL A 89 4.78 16.04 6.68
N TYR A 90 3.85 16.53 7.51
CA TYR A 90 3.96 16.45 8.96
C TYR A 90 3.90 14.99 9.47
N GLY A 91 3.09 14.14 8.84
CA GLY A 91 3.00 12.71 9.16
C GLY A 91 4.18 11.87 8.64
N GLU A 92 4.94 12.35 7.65
CA GLU A 92 5.97 11.56 6.98
C GLU A 92 7.31 11.56 7.74
N ARG A 93 7.68 10.40 8.28
CA ARG A 93 8.94 10.13 9.00
C ARG A 93 10.21 10.50 8.23
N LEU A 94 10.20 10.47 6.90
CA LEU A 94 11.34 10.87 6.06
C LEU A 94 11.56 12.38 6.05
N PHE A 95 10.48 13.16 6.06
CA PHE A 95 10.52 14.63 6.01
C PHE A 95 10.55 15.27 7.40
N TYR A 96 10.15 14.52 8.44
CA TYR A 96 10.10 15.02 9.79
C TYR A 96 11.48 15.35 10.40
N LYS A 97 11.51 16.31 11.32
CA LYS A 97 12.72 16.84 11.98
C LYS A 97 13.61 15.82 12.72
N TYR A 98 13.14 14.58 12.88
CA TYR A 98 13.87 13.48 13.53
C TYR A 98 14.59 12.56 12.54
N ASN A 99 14.51 12.80 11.22
CA ASN A 99 15.39 12.12 10.27
C ASN A 99 16.84 12.59 10.47
N ILE A 100 17.70 11.66 10.91
CA ILE A 100 19.13 11.92 11.16
C ILE A 100 20.01 11.76 9.93
N PHE A 101 19.52 11.07 8.90
CA PHE A 101 20.30 10.70 7.71
C PHE A 101 20.30 11.83 6.68
N TYR A 102 19.12 12.41 6.41
CA TYR A 102 18.98 13.53 5.48
C TYR A 102 17.93 14.53 5.95
N LYS A 103 18.26 15.82 5.80
CA LYS A 103 17.39 16.94 6.15
C LYS A 103 16.88 17.60 4.88
N PHE A 104 15.73 17.14 4.41
CA PHE A 104 15.06 17.71 3.25
C PHE A 104 14.73 19.19 3.45
N LYS A 105 14.98 19.99 2.41
CA LYS A 105 14.52 21.36 2.29
C LYS A 105 13.08 21.38 1.78
N GLY A 106 12.33 22.44 2.09
CA GLY A 106 10.93 22.56 1.66
C GLY A 106 10.71 22.33 0.15
N HIS A 107 11.59 22.83 -0.72
CA HIS A 107 11.46 22.62 -2.16
C HIS A 107 11.73 21.17 -2.61
N GLU A 108 12.58 20.43 -1.89
CA GLU A 108 12.87 19.02 -2.14
C GLU A 108 11.64 18.16 -1.79
N ILE A 109 11.02 18.44 -0.63
CA ILE A 109 9.76 17.81 -0.20
C ILE A 109 8.64 18.09 -1.21
N LEU A 110 8.43 19.37 -1.56
CA LEU A 110 7.39 19.78 -2.50
C LEU A 110 7.58 19.18 -3.90
N ASN A 111 8.84 18.97 -4.35
CA ASN A 111 9.10 18.30 -5.62
C ASN A 111 8.82 16.79 -5.59
N ILE A 112 9.01 16.13 -4.44
CA ILE A 112 8.60 14.72 -4.27
C ILE A 112 7.07 14.63 -4.35
N LEU A 113 6.36 15.46 -3.59
CA LEU A 113 4.89 15.51 -3.60
C LEU A 113 4.31 15.84 -4.97
N GLU A 114 4.90 16.78 -5.70
CA GLU A 114 4.50 17.11 -7.08
C GLU A 114 4.56 15.87 -7.99
N ARG A 115 5.60 15.05 -7.82
CA ARG A 115 5.80 13.83 -8.61
C ARG A 115 4.83 12.73 -8.20
N ASP A 116 4.56 12.57 -6.89
CA ASP A 116 3.49 11.68 -6.41
C ASP A 116 2.13 12.06 -7.01
N CYS A 117 1.78 13.35 -6.90
CA CYS A 117 0.51 13.90 -7.41
C CYS A 117 0.37 13.66 -8.91
N LYS A 118 1.36 14.06 -9.72
CA LYS A 118 1.32 13.90 -11.18
C LYS A 118 1.26 12.43 -11.60
N PHE A 119 2.02 11.56 -10.92
CA PHE A 119 1.98 10.12 -11.18
C PHE A 119 0.60 9.52 -10.88
N PHE A 120 0.00 9.83 -9.74
CA PHE A 120 -1.31 9.30 -9.39
C PHE A 120 -2.43 9.87 -10.27
N GLU A 121 -2.36 11.14 -10.66
CA GLU A 121 -3.27 11.70 -11.67
C GLU A 121 -3.14 10.99 -13.02
N GLU A 122 -1.92 10.76 -13.51
CA GLU A 122 -1.65 10.04 -14.77
C GLU A 122 -2.28 8.63 -14.76
N VAL A 123 -2.00 7.83 -13.73
CA VAL A 123 -2.55 6.46 -13.62
C VAL A 123 -4.07 6.47 -13.54
N LEU A 124 -4.64 7.32 -12.68
CA LEU A 124 -6.08 7.33 -12.41
C LEU A 124 -6.89 7.92 -13.57
N ASP A 125 -6.37 8.93 -14.29
CA ASP A 125 -7.04 9.49 -15.46
C ASP A 125 -6.88 8.62 -16.71
N GLU A 126 -5.80 7.83 -16.83
CA GLU A 126 -5.65 6.83 -17.89
C GLU A 126 -6.65 5.69 -17.74
N ILE A 127 -6.66 4.99 -16.59
CA ILE A 127 -7.48 3.77 -16.46
C ILE A 127 -8.87 4.04 -15.93
N LYS A 128 -9.07 5.06 -15.08
CA LYS A 128 -10.33 5.36 -14.38
C LYS A 128 -10.88 4.10 -13.68
N PRO A 129 -10.22 3.64 -12.60
CA PRO A 129 -10.58 2.38 -11.95
C PRO A 129 -11.85 2.57 -11.10
N ASP A 130 -12.65 1.51 -10.98
CA ASP A 130 -13.86 1.51 -10.14
C ASP A 130 -13.49 1.22 -8.67
N PHE A 131 -12.40 0.47 -8.44
CA PHE A 131 -11.92 0.09 -7.11
C PHE A 131 -10.40 0.25 -6.97
N LEU A 132 -9.97 0.59 -5.75
CA LEU A 132 -8.58 0.51 -5.30
C LEU A 132 -8.45 -0.54 -4.19
N ILE A 133 -7.64 -1.59 -4.38
CA ILE A 133 -7.26 -2.53 -3.31
C ILE A 133 -5.92 -2.08 -2.72
N ILE A 134 -5.90 -1.79 -1.41
CA ILE A 134 -4.74 -1.24 -0.71
C ILE A 134 -4.62 -1.77 0.73
N LYS A 135 -3.42 -1.64 1.32
CA LYS A 135 -3.21 -1.85 2.76
C LYS A 135 -3.67 -0.63 3.57
N VAL A 136 -3.68 -0.76 4.89
CA VAL A 136 -3.71 0.40 5.79
C VAL A 136 -2.60 1.37 5.39
N THR A 137 -2.95 2.62 5.11
CA THR A 137 -2.02 3.63 4.60
C THR A 137 -1.10 4.12 5.72
N ASP A 138 0.19 3.83 5.59
CA ASP A 138 1.24 4.03 6.61
C ASP A 138 2.38 4.96 6.13
N PHE A 139 2.43 5.25 4.83
CA PHE A 139 3.33 6.23 4.20
C PHE A 139 2.52 7.28 3.40
N HIS A 140 3.05 8.50 3.28
CA HIS A 140 2.39 9.61 2.54
C HIS A 140 1.89 9.19 1.16
N ARG A 141 2.70 8.49 0.36
CA ARG A 141 2.35 8.04 -1.00
C ARG A 141 1.13 7.10 -1.06
N SER A 142 1.04 6.15 -0.13
CA SER A 142 -0.09 5.20 -0.07
C SER A 142 -1.37 5.88 0.41
N HIS A 143 -1.22 6.87 1.30
CA HIS A 143 -2.33 7.68 1.80
C HIS A 143 -2.84 8.64 0.72
N LEU A 144 -1.94 9.36 0.05
CA LEU A 144 -2.25 10.29 -1.04
C LEU A 144 -3.02 9.59 -2.17
N LEU A 145 -2.58 8.41 -2.62
CA LEU A 145 -3.32 7.62 -3.60
C LEU A 145 -4.75 7.28 -3.14
N ALA A 146 -4.94 6.90 -1.86
CA ALA A 146 -6.24 6.59 -1.31
C ALA A 146 -7.16 7.82 -1.23
N GLU A 147 -6.65 8.98 -0.82
CA GLU A 147 -7.43 10.22 -0.74
C GLU A 147 -7.80 10.75 -2.14
N ILE A 148 -6.88 10.72 -3.12
CA ILE A 148 -7.22 11.04 -4.52
C ILE A 148 -8.32 10.10 -5.04
N CYS A 149 -8.25 8.80 -4.73
CA CYS A 149 -9.29 7.85 -5.13
C CYS A 149 -10.65 8.20 -4.51
N LYS A 150 -10.71 8.51 -3.21
CA LYS A 150 -11.94 8.95 -2.54
C LYS A 150 -12.52 10.22 -3.18
N ALA A 151 -11.68 11.23 -3.44
CA ALA A 151 -12.08 12.48 -4.09
C ALA A 151 -12.56 12.30 -5.55
N LYS A 152 -12.20 11.19 -6.21
CA LYS A 152 -12.68 10.78 -7.53
C LYS A 152 -13.84 9.76 -7.48
N GLU A 153 -14.44 9.55 -6.31
CA GLU A 153 -15.51 8.57 -6.05
C GLU A 153 -15.12 7.09 -6.32
N ILE A 154 -13.83 6.79 -6.40
CA ILE A 154 -13.27 5.45 -6.60
C ILE A 154 -13.34 4.68 -5.28
N LYS A 155 -13.89 3.47 -5.28
CA LYS A 155 -14.11 2.73 -4.03
C LYS A 155 -12.81 2.14 -3.49
N VAL A 156 -12.30 2.72 -2.40
CA VAL A 156 -11.11 2.23 -1.70
C VAL A 156 -11.47 1.04 -0.81
N LEU A 157 -10.83 -0.10 -1.07
CA LEU A 157 -10.97 -1.37 -0.36
C LEU A 157 -9.72 -1.62 0.50
N THR A 158 -9.65 -0.95 1.65
CA THR A 158 -8.52 -1.07 2.60
C THR A 158 -8.68 -2.33 3.46
N THR A 159 -7.69 -3.22 3.41
CA THR A 159 -7.71 -4.47 4.21
C THR A 159 -7.17 -4.26 5.62
N MET A 160 -7.93 -4.64 6.65
CA MET A 160 -7.64 -4.35 8.06
C MET A 160 -7.72 -5.60 8.98
N PRO A 161 -6.88 -5.72 10.02
CA PRO A 161 -6.91 -6.87 10.95
C PRO A 161 -7.91 -6.71 12.12
N THR A 162 -9.08 -7.36 12.01
CA THR A 162 -10.32 -7.40 12.86
C THR A 162 -10.29 -7.56 14.41
N ARG A 163 -9.15 -7.59 15.10
CA ARG A 163 -8.95 -8.25 16.42
C ARG A 163 -9.19 -9.78 16.49
N PHE A 164 -10.20 -10.35 15.82
CA PHE A 164 -10.43 -11.80 15.73
C PHE A 164 -9.36 -12.53 14.90
N GLY A 165 -9.15 -13.82 15.13
CA GLY A 165 -8.25 -14.66 14.34
C GLY A 165 -8.86 -15.07 13.00
N TYR A 166 -8.02 -15.26 11.97
CA TYR A 166 -8.39 -15.72 10.62
C TYR A 166 -9.40 -14.82 9.87
N MET A 167 -9.56 -13.57 10.29
CA MET A 167 -10.54 -12.63 9.73
C MET A 167 -9.87 -11.29 9.39
N ALA A 168 -10.39 -10.63 8.35
CA ALA A 168 -10.04 -9.27 7.95
C ALA A 168 -11.32 -8.46 7.72
N THR A 169 -11.25 -7.15 7.94
CA THR A 169 -12.29 -6.18 7.55
C THR A 169 -11.83 -5.49 6.27
N ILE A 170 -12.78 -5.08 5.44
CA ILE A 170 -12.56 -4.22 4.28
C ILE A 170 -13.42 -2.96 4.47
N GLY A 171 -12.85 -1.78 4.21
CA GLY A 171 -13.53 -0.49 4.29
C GLY A 171 -12.68 0.62 3.66
N SER A 172 -13.21 1.83 3.47
CA SER A 172 -12.46 2.96 2.91
C SER A 172 -11.60 3.71 3.94
N ASP A 173 -11.91 3.57 5.23
CA ASP A 173 -11.28 4.24 6.37
C ASP A 173 -11.14 3.24 7.53
N LEU A 174 -10.17 3.45 8.42
CA LEU A 174 -9.96 2.62 9.61
C LEU A 174 -10.90 2.96 10.77
N GLN A 175 -11.44 4.18 10.78
CA GLN A 175 -12.17 4.76 11.91
C GLN A 175 -13.64 5.06 11.59
N LYS A 176 -14.03 4.96 10.31
CA LYS A 176 -15.40 5.25 9.85
C LYS A 176 -16.02 4.00 9.24
N LYS A 177 -17.34 3.91 9.30
CA LYS A 177 -18.12 2.89 8.60
C LYS A 177 -18.51 3.40 7.23
N ASP A 178 -18.41 2.55 6.22
CA ASP A 178 -18.88 2.83 4.87
C ASP A 178 -20.41 2.70 4.78
N ASP A 179 -21.14 3.66 5.35
CA ASP A 179 -22.62 3.63 5.40
C ASP A 179 -23.29 3.70 4.02
N THR A 180 -22.57 4.12 2.98
CA THR A 180 -23.03 4.13 1.58
C THR A 180 -22.83 2.81 0.84
N TRP A 181 -22.13 1.83 1.44
CA TRP A 181 -21.94 0.52 0.80
C TRP A 181 -23.14 -0.37 1.08
N ASN A 182 -23.84 -0.77 0.02
CA ASN A 182 -24.87 -1.80 0.05
C ASN A 182 -24.24 -3.17 0.34
N THR A 183 -23.92 -3.44 1.62
CA THR A 183 -23.37 -4.72 2.08
C THR A 183 -24.48 -5.68 2.46
N HIS A 184 -24.46 -6.88 1.87
CA HIS A 184 -25.34 -7.98 2.28
C HIS A 184 -24.71 -8.76 3.45
N ILE A 185 -25.49 -9.01 4.51
CA ILE A 185 -25.05 -9.88 5.61
C ILE A 185 -25.28 -11.34 5.18
N GLU A 186 -24.25 -12.00 4.66
CA GLU A 186 -24.33 -13.42 4.27
C GLU A 186 -24.54 -14.36 5.46
N ASN A 187 -23.95 -14.04 6.62
CA ASN A 187 -23.98 -14.88 7.81
C ASN A 187 -24.09 -14.01 9.07
N GLU A 188 -25.20 -14.10 9.79
CA GLU A 188 -25.37 -13.48 11.10
C GLU A 188 -25.10 -14.52 12.20
N ASN A 189 -24.11 -14.26 13.07
CA ASN A 189 -23.77 -15.16 14.18
C ASN A 189 -24.65 -14.84 15.39
N ASN A 190 -25.79 -15.54 15.50
CA ASN A 190 -26.68 -15.42 16.64
C ASN A 190 -26.28 -16.38 17.77
N PHE A 191 -25.70 -15.82 18.85
CA PHE A 191 -25.25 -16.60 20.01
C PHE A 191 -26.39 -16.73 21.05
N SER A 192 -26.81 -17.96 21.33
CA SER A 192 -27.88 -18.28 22.28
C SER A 192 -27.42 -18.27 23.74
N SER A 193 -26.10 -18.23 23.99
CA SER A 193 -25.53 -18.19 25.35
C SER A 193 -24.12 -17.62 25.40
N PHE A 194 -23.70 -17.16 26.58
CA PHE A 194 -22.31 -16.75 26.84
C PHE A 194 -21.30 -17.88 26.59
N LEU A 195 -21.67 -19.14 26.84
CA LEU A 195 -20.81 -20.30 26.57
C LEU A 195 -20.56 -20.50 25.07
N GLU A 196 -21.56 -20.24 24.24
CA GLU A 196 -21.46 -20.32 22.78
C GLU A 196 -20.57 -19.20 22.22
N LEU A 197 -20.81 -17.96 22.65
CA LEU A 197 -19.95 -16.82 22.34
C LEU A 197 -18.48 -17.11 22.75
N ARG A 198 -18.25 -17.64 23.95
CA ARG A 198 -16.91 -18.01 24.42
C ARG A 198 -16.25 -19.05 23.52
N LYS A 199 -16.96 -20.11 23.11
CA LYS A 199 -16.45 -21.12 22.17
C LYS A 199 -16.08 -20.50 20.82
N TYR A 200 -16.89 -19.57 20.31
CA TYR A 200 -16.58 -18.82 19.09
C TYR A 200 -15.29 -17.98 19.23
N LEU A 201 -15.14 -17.24 20.34
CA LEU A 201 -13.93 -16.47 20.64
C LEU A 201 -12.68 -17.36 20.79
N GLU A 202 -12.82 -18.56 21.38
CA GLU A 202 -11.73 -19.52 21.55
C GLU A 202 -11.32 -20.22 20.24
N LYS A 203 -12.26 -20.37 19.29
CA LYS A 203 -12.03 -20.84 17.90
C LYS A 203 -11.30 -19.79 17.08
N TYR A 204 -11.79 -18.54 17.07
CA TYR A 204 -11.18 -17.42 16.35
C TYR A 204 -10.19 -16.63 17.23
N ASN A 205 -9.39 -17.34 18.02
CA ASN A 205 -8.43 -16.72 18.93
C ASN A 205 -7.17 -16.25 18.16
N ARG A 206 -6.98 -14.94 18.08
CA ARG A 206 -5.83 -14.32 17.38
C ARG A 206 -4.48 -14.69 17.99
N HIS A 207 -4.36 -14.83 19.31
CA HIS A 207 -3.09 -15.23 19.93
C HIS A 207 -2.70 -16.66 19.51
N LYS A 208 -3.66 -17.61 19.50
CA LYS A 208 -3.44 -18.96 18.96
C LYS A 208 -3.01 -18.91 17.49
N GLN A 209 -3.70 -18.15 16.64
CA GLN A 209 -3.28 -17.97 15.24
C GLN A 209 -1.84 -17.46 15.13
N LEU A 210 -1.48 -16.42 15.87
CA LEU A 210 -0.13 -15.85 15.84
C LEU A 210 0.93 -16.83 16.36
N SER A 211 0.61 -17.68 17.34
CA SER A 211 1.53 -18.74 17.81
C SER A 211 1.83 -19.84 16.78
N LEU A 212 0.96 -20.02 15.78
CA LEU A 212 1.23 -20.92 14.64
C LEU A 212 2.19 -20.30 13.62
N ILE A 213 2.33 -18.97 13.61
CA ILE A 213 3.26 -18.27 12.74
C ILE A 213 4.66 -18.38 13.36
N LYS A 214 5.49 -19.25 12.80
CA LYS A 214 6.93 -19.27 13.08
C LYS A 214 7.56 -17.96 12.62
N SER A 215 7.79 -17.04 13.56
CA SER A 215 8.24 -15.69 13.24
C SER A 215 9.64 -15.69 12.61
N GLY A 216 9.80 -14.88 11.56
CA GLY A 216 11.11 -14.38 11.06
C GLY A 216 12.19 -15.41 10.74
N GLY A 217 11.88 -16.70 10.65
CA GLY A 217 12.90 -17.74 10.54
C GLY A 217 13.70 -17.99 11.83
N LEU A 218 13.09 -17.90 13.02
CA LEU A 218 13.76 -18.30 14.28
C LEU A 218 14.39 -19.69 14.20
N ASP A 219 13.72 -20.65 13.55
CA ASP A 219 14.20 -22.02 13.30
C ASP A 219 15.30 -22.13 12.23
N TYR A 220 15.60 -21.05 11.49
CA TYR A 220 16.69 -21.08 10.52
C TYR A 220 18.06 -21.06 11.23
N SER A 221 19.00 -21.82 10.66
CA SER A 221 20.40 -21.76 11.07
C SER A 221 20.94 -20.33 10.97
N ILE A 222 21.92 -20.01 11.82
CA ILE A 222 22.56 -18.69 11.87
C ILE A 222 23.03 -18.26 10.46
N TRP A 223 23.61 -19.17 9.69
CA TRP A 223 24.00 -18.91 8.29
C TRP A 223 22.83 -18.55 7.36
N LYS A 224 21.66 -19.19 7.49
CA LYS A 224 20.47 -18.84 6.70
C LYS A 224 19.88 -17.47 7.10
N LYS A 225 20.20 -16.95 8.30
CA LYS A 225 19.86 -15.58 8.72
C LYS A 225 20.89 -14.56 8.23
N ILE A 226 22.18 -14.89 8.31
CA ILE A 226 23.29 -13.98 7.95
C ILE A 226 23.48 -13.85 6.43
N ALA A 227 23.38 -14.94 5.66
CA ALA A 227 23.67 -14.93 4.23
C ALA A 227 22.76 -13.98 3.41
N PRO A 228 21.44 -13.87 3.67
CA PRO A 228 20.60 -12.84 3.06
C PRO A 228 21.08 -11.42 3.38
N SER A 229 21.49 -11.13 4.62
CA SER A 229 21.99 -9.81 5.03
C SER A 229 23.31 -9.46 4.35
N ILE A 230 24.25 -10.41 4.25
CA ILE A 230 25.50 -10.22 3.48
C ILE A 230 25.18 -9.98 2.00
N LYS A 231 24.29 -10.78 1.41
CA LYS A 231 23.85 -10.60 0.02
C LYS A 231 23.21 -9.22 -0.20
N TRP A 232 22.42 -8.74 0.74
CA TRP A 232 21.78 -7.42 0.69
C TRP A 232 22.82 -6.30 0.77
N MET A 233 23.73 -6.33 1.76
CA MET A 233 24.81 -5.33 1.87
C MET A 233 25.70 -5.27 0.62
N LEU A 234 26.05 -6.42 0.03
CA LEU A 234 26.94 -6.50 -1.12
C LEU A 234 26.27 -6.26 -2.49
N LYS A 235 24.95 -6.47 -2.60
CA LYS A 235 24.24 -6.41 -3.91
C LYS A 235 23.12 -5.40 -3.99
N THR A 236 22.61 -4.88 -2.87
CA THR A 236 21.48 -3.94 -2.87
C THR A 236 21.93 -2.48 -2.94
N PHE A 237 23.05 -2.10 -2.29
CA PHE A 237 23.60 -0.74 -2.27
C PHE A 237 24.33 -0.31 -3.57
N ASP A 238 23.68 -0.53 -4.72
CA ASP A 238 24.15 -0.06 -6.02
C ASP A 238 23.91 1.45 -6.24
N ARG A 239 24.12 1.93 -7.48
CA ARG A 239 23.93 3.33 -7.85
C ARG A 239 22.46 3.73 -7.92
N GLU A 240 21.59 2.83 -8.39
CA GLU A 240 20.16 3.08 -8.63
C GLU A 240 19.41 3.15 -7.28
N TYR A 241 19.79 2.31 -6.31
CA TYR A 241 19.32 2.36 -4.93
C TYR A 241 19.40 3.77 -4.32
N ARG A 242 20.53 4.47 -4.56
CA ARG A 242 20.82 5.80 -3.98
C ARG A 242 20.11 6.95 -4.70
N LEU A 243 19.37 6.69 -5.78
CA LEU A 243 18.58 7.71 -6.48
C LEU A 243 17.22 7.92 -5.82
N GLY A 244 16.67 6.91 -5.14
CA GLY A 244 15.44 7.04 -4.37
C GLY A 244 15.62 8.00 -3.19
N TYR A 245 14.68 8.95 -3.03
CA TYR A 245 14.75 9.98 -1.98
C TYR A 245 14.78 9.37 -0.56
N ASP A 246 14.14 8.23 -0.37
CA ASP A 246 14.11 7.45 0.87
C ASP A 246 15.47 6.85 1.27
N HIS A 247 16.45 6.90 0.36
CA HIS A 247 17.82 6.42 0.54
C HIS A 247 18.86 7.56 0.57
N PHE A 248 18.43 8.82 0.71
CA PHE A 248 19.35 9.93 0.93
C PHE A 248 19.93 9.90 2.35
N GLY A 249 21.27 10.01 2.46
CA GLY A 249 22.03 9.98 3.71
C GLY A 249 23.23 9.04 3.68
#